data_AF-A0A1M5YJE3-F1
#
_entry.id   AF-A0A1M5YJE3-F1
#
_cell.length_a   1.000
_cell.length_b   1.000
_cell.length_c   1.000
_cell.angle_alpha   90.00
_cell.angle_beta   90.00
_cell.angle_gamma   90.00
#
_symmetry.space_group_name_H-M   'P 1'
#
loop_
_entity.id
_entity.type
_entity.pdbx_description
1 polymer ?
#
loop_
_entity_poly.entity_id
_entity_poly.type
_entity_poly.pdbx_seq_one_letter_code
_entity_poly.pdbx_strand_id
1 'polypeptide(L)'
;MQLPLFNSTTVYGPDAFPSGALLLRDPAGQLVQARDQDILTAARMIADQALPRNVRLDSPGLVEDFMRLKLNSALEYEVFGMVLLNAQHELIEYQEPFRGTLTQASVYPREVARIALKANAGAIIIAHNHPSGALVPSEADKALTAHLRNTLQLIDVRLLDHILVAGNQTLSFGAHGLL
;
A
#
# COMPACT_ATOMS: atom_id res chain seq x y z
N MET A 1 7.93 -63.27 -0.40
CA MET A 1 8.58 -61.95 -0.22
C MET A 1 8.78 -61.34 -1.61
N GLN A 2 7.80 -60.58 -2.10
CA GLN A 2 7.95 -59.67 -3.25
C GLN A 2 6.72 -58.75 -3.28
N LEU A 3 6.99 -57.45 -3.43
CA LEU A 3 6.11 -56.31 -3.18
C LEU A 3 4.90 -56.26 -4.14
N PRO A 4 3.71 -55.85 -3.69
CA PRO A 4 2.69 -55.40 -4.62
C PRO A 4 3.10 -54.01 -5.13
N LEU A 5 3.58 -53.98 -6.36
CA LEU A 5 3.63 -52.80 -7.22
C LEU A 5 2.18 -52.34 -7.49
N PHE A 6 1.95 -51.03 -7.40
CA PHE A 6 0.72 -50.31 -7.76
C PHE A 6 -0.43 -50.35 -6.74
N ASN A 7 -0.38 -49.45 -5.75
CA ASN A 7 -1.59 -48.84 -5.20
C ASN A 7 -1.84 -47.51 -5.93
N SER A 8 -2.34 -47.60 -7.17
CA SER A 8 -2.66 -46.44 -7.99
C SER A 8 -4.09 -45.97 -7.72
N THR A 9 -4.26 -45.27 -6.59
CA THR A 9 -5.37 -44.32 -6.41
C THR A 9 -4.88 -42.89 -6.59
N THR A 10 -3.88 -42.67 -7.43
CA THR A 10 -3.58 -41.33 -7.95
C THR A 10 -4.47 -41.10 -9.15
N VAL A 11 -5.66 -40.56 -8.87
CA VAL A 11 -6.53 -39.99 -9.89
C VAL A 11 -5.81 -38.74 -10.42
N TYR A 12 -5.03 -38.88 -11.50
CA TYR A 12 -4.66 -37.76 -12.36
C TYR A 12 -5.89 -37.42 -13.20
N GLY A 13 -6.84 -36.71 -12.60
CA GLY A 13 -7.99 -36.11 -13.29
C GLY A 13 -7.66 -34.68 -13.74
N PRO A 14 -8.26 -34.18 -14.84
CA PRO A 14 -7.98 -32.85 -15.38
C PRO A 14 -8.54 -31.66 -14.56
N ASP A 15 -8.97 -31.85 -13.31
CA ASP A 15 -9.61 -30.79 -12.50
C ASP A 15 -8.92 -30.59 -11.14
N ALA A 16 -7.58 -30.48 -11.11
CA ALA A 16 -6.88 -30.18 -9.86
C ALA A 16 -7.12 -28.74 -9.37
N PHE A 17 -7.54 -27.83 -10.25
CA PHE A 17 -7.81 -26.43 -9.93
C PHE A 17 -8.99 -25.90 -10.76
N PRO A 18 -9.86 -25.06 -10.19
CA PRO A 18 -10.94 -24.43 -10.95
C PRO A 18 -10.39 -23.56 -12.09
N SER A 19 -11.11 -23.51 -13.21
CA SER A 19 -10.74 -22.66 -14.36
C SER A 19 -10.59 -21.19 -13.94
N GLY A 20 -9.45 -20.58 -14.24
CA GLY A 20 -9.11 -19.21 -13.82
C GLY A 20 -8.39 -19.11 -12.47
N ALA A 21 -8.11 -20.23 -11.79
CA ALA A 21 -7.27 -20.23 -10.60
C ALA A 21 -5.84 -19.78 -10.93
N LEU A 22 -5.35 -18.77 -10.20
CA LEU A 22 -3.93 -18.44 -10.19
C LEU A 22 -3.21 -19.47 -9.32
N LEU A 23 -2.06 -19.96 -9.79
CA LEU A 23 -1.26 -20.97 -9.10
C LEU A 23 0.10 -20.40 -8.68
N LEU A 24 0.57 -20.82 -7.52
CA LEU A 24 1.90 -20.50 -7.00
C LEU A 24 2.72 -21.77 -6.86
N ARG A 25 4.04 -21.63 -6.92
CA ARG A 25 4.97 -22.71 -6.61
C ARG A 25 5.44 -22.55 -5.17
N ASP A 26 5.19 -23.56 -4.35
CA ASP A 26 5.68 -23.58 -2.97
C ASP A 26 7.20 -23.85 -2.91
N PRO A 27 7.85 -23.74 -1.72
CA PRO A 27 9.28 -24.01 -1.58
C PRO A 27 9.70 -25.46 -1.91
N ALA A 28 8.75 -26.41 -1.87
CA ALA A 28 8.97 -27.81 -2.24
C ALA A 28 8.80 -28.04 -3.76
N GLY A 29 8.44 -27.01 -4.52
CA GLY A 29 8.25 -27.05 -5.96
C GLY A 29 6.85 -27.50 -6.39
N GLN A 30 5.90 -27.70 -5.48
CA GLN A 30 4.52 -28.09 -5.80
C GLN A 30 3.68 -26.87 -6.23
N LEU A 31 2.73 -27.12 -7.14
CA LEU A 31 1.76 -26.12 -7.55
C LEU A 31 0.59 -26.11 -6.55
N VAL A 32 0.32 -24.94 -5.97
CA VAL A 32 -0.78 -24.71 -5.04
C VAL A 32 -1.65 -23.56 -5.55
N GLN A 33 -2.94 -23.57 -5.21
CA GLN A 33 -3.83 -22.46 -5.57
C GLN A 33 -3.45 -21.20 -4.79
N ALA A 34 -3.32 -20.09 -5.49
CA ALA A 34 -3.08 -18.79 -4.88
C ALA A 34 -4.32 -18.34 -4.09
N ARG A 35 -4.09 -17.85 -2.87
CA ARG A 35 -5.12 -17.18 -2.08
C ARG A 35 -5.15 -15.70 -2.45
N ASP A 36 -6.23 -15.01 -2.12
CA ASP A 36 -6.37 -13.56 -2.35
C ASP A 36 -5.19 -12.77 -1.78
N GLN A 37 -4.73 -13.15 -0.59
CA GLN A 37 -3.54 -12.58 0.06
C GLN A 37 -2.28 -12.68 -0.81
N ASP A 38 -2.08 -13.82 -1.46
CA ASP A 38 -0.89 -14.07 -2.26
C ASP A 38 -0.95 -13.25 -3.57
N ILE A 39 -2.15 -13.14 -4.16
CA ILE A 39 -2.41 -12.31 -5.35
C ILE A 39 -2.17 -10.83 -5.04
N LEU A 40 -2.71 -10.33 -3.92
CA LEU A 40 -2.52 -8.94 -3.47
C LEU A 40 -1.05 -8.64 -3.16
N THR A 41 -0.33 -9.59 -2.58
CA THR A 41 1.11 -9.46 -2.32
C THR A 41 1.88 -9.34 -3.64
N ALA A 42 1.61 -10.22 -4.61
CA ALA A 42 2.23 -10.16 -5.93
C ALA A 42 1.88 -8.86 -6.67
N ALA A 43 0.63 -8.41 -6.61
CA ALA A 43 0.19 -7.15 -7.20
C ALA A 43 0.94 -5.95 -6.61
N ARG A 44 1.16 -5.92 -5.29
CA ARG A 44 1.96 -4.88 -4.63
C ARG A 44 3.42 -4.90 -5.10
N MET A 45 4.03 -6.08 -5.20
CA MET A 45 5.41 -6.22 -5.70
C MET A 45 5.55 -5.75 -7.15
N ILE A 46 4.57 -6.04 -8.01
CA ILE A 46 4.53 -5.52 -9.39
C ILE A 46 4.38 -4.00 -9.34
N ALA A 47 3.48 -3.46 -8.53
CA ALA A 47 3.32 -2.02 -8.37
C ALA A 47 4.58 -1.32 -7.83
N ASP A 48 5.44 -2.01 -7.07
CA ASP A 48 6.76 -1.48 -6.65
C ASP A 48 7.72 -1.34 -7.83
N GLN A 49 7.60 -2.20 -8.84
CA GLN A 49 8.43 -2.20 -10.04
C GLN A 49 7.83 -1.35 -11.18
N ALA A 50 6.52 -1.14 -11.16
CA ALA A 50 5.75 -0.67 -12.32
C ALA A 50 5.51 0.84 -12.38
N LEU A 51 5.91 1.65 -11.39
CA LEU A 51 5.85 3.11 -11.55
C LEU A 51 7.19 3.66 -12.04
N PRO A 52 7.24 4.14 -13.31
CA PRO A 52 8.34 4.97 -13.75
C PRO A 52 8.49 6.17 -12.82
N ARG A 53 9.73 6.57 -12.56
CA ARG A 53 9.98 7.93 -12.09
C ARG A 53 9.35 8.91 -13.07
N ASN A 54 8.76 9.99 -12.57
CA ASN A 54 8.08 11.05 -13.32
C ASN A 54 6.66 10.74 -13.84
N VAL A 55 5.95 9.75 -13.30
CA VAL A 55 4.50 9.67 -13.51
C VAL A 55 3.84 10.90 -12.89
N ARG A 56 3.06 11.64 -13.69
CA ARG A 56 2.20 12.70 -13.17
C ARG A 56 1.05 12.09 -12.38
N LEU A 57 0.94 12.49 -11.13
CA LEU A 57 -0.17 12.13 -10.25
C LEU A 57 -1.13 13.31 -10.18
N ASP A 58 -1.79 13.60 -11.30
CA ASP A 58 -2.64 14.78 -11.51
C ASP A 58 -4.15 14.50 -11.39
N SER A 59 -4.54 13.25 -11.11
CA SER A 59 -5.91 12.88 -10.78
C SER A 59 -6.01 12.24 -9.39
N PRO A 60 -6.94 12.70 -8.52
CA PRO A 60 -7.15 12.10 -7.21
C PRO A 60 -7.43 10.59 -7.29
N GLY A 61 -8.22 10.17 -8.29
CA GLY A 61 -8.54 8.75 -8.50
C GLY A 61 -7.31 7.87 -8.74
N LEU A 62 -6.33 8.34 -9.52
CA LEU A 62 -5.09 7.60 -9.76
C LEU A 62 -4.26 7.45 -8.47
N VAL A 63 -4.22 8.49 -7.63
CA VAL A 63 -3.51 8.44 -6.35
C VAL A 63 -4.22 7.47 -5.39
N GLU A 64 -5.54 7.51 -5.32
CA GLU A 64 -6.32 6.59 -4.49
C GLU A 64 -6.18 5.13 -4.95
N ASP A 65 -6.26 4.87 -6.25
CA ASP A 65 -6.01 3.53 -6.82
C ASP A 65 -4.59 3.06 -6.49
N PHE A 66 -3.60 3.94 -6.64
CA PHE A 66 -2.22 3.65 -6.29
C PHE A 66 -2.05 3.35 -4.80
N MET A 67 -2.66 4.14 -3.91
CA MET A 67 -2.62 3.90 -2.46
C MET A 67 -3.35 2.61 -2.08
N ARG A 68 -4.48 2.29 -2.71
CA ARG A 68 -5.19 1.01 -2.50
C ARG A 68 -4.31 -0.19 -2.86
N LEU A 69 -3.57 -0.11 -3.97
CA LEU A 69 -2.65 -1.18 -4.36
C LEU A 69 -1.48 -1.34 -3.37
N LYS A 70 -0.93 -0.23 -2.86
CA LYS A 70 0.22 -0.24 -1.94
C LYS A 70 -0.13 -0.64 -0.52
N LEU A 71 -1.23 -0.09 -0.01
CA LEU A 71 -1.64 -0.18 1.39
C LEU A 71 -2.88 -1.08 1.56
N ASN A 72 -3.01 -2.09 0.71
CA ASN A 72 -4.16 -2.98 0.71
C ASN A 72 -4.39 -3.67 2.07
N SER A 73 -5.61 -4.20 2.27
CA SER A 73 -6.04 -4.92 3.49
C SER A 73 -5.29 -6.22 3.79
N ALA A 74 -4.38 -6.64 2.90
CA ALA A 74 -3.49 -7.76 3.15
C ALA A 74 -2.48 -7.42 4.28
N LEU A 75 -2.34 -6.14 4.63
CA LEU A 75 -1.55 -5.66 5.77
C LEU A 75 -2.32 -5.77 7.09
N GLU A 76 -1.87 -6.64 7.98
CA GLU A 76 -2.40 -6.81 9.34
C GLU A 76 -1.95 -5.71 10.32
N TYR A 77 -1.25 -4.68 9.84
CA TYR A 77 -0.71 -3.58 10.64
C TYR A 77 -0.83 -2.27 9.86
N GLU A 78 -0.79 -1.15 10.57
CA GLU A 78 -0.78 0.15 9.93
C GLU A 78 0.57 0.45 9.28
N VAL A 79 0.52 0.92 8.05
CA VAL A 79 1.67 1.40 7.29
C VAL A 79 1.39 2.84 6.88
N PHE A 80 2.34 3.72 7.22
CA PHE A 80 2.30 5.10 6.77
C PHE A 80 3.13 5.23 5.49
N GLY A 81 2.46 5.49 4.38
CA GLY A 81 3.03 5.75 3.07
C GLY A 81 3.24 7.23 2.81
N MET A 82 4.29 7.54 2.05
CA MET A 82 4.62 8.88 1.57
C MET A 82 4.88 8.83 0.06
N VAL A 83 4.09 9.58 -0.70
CA VAL A 83 4.33 9.87 -2.11
C VAL A 83 5.09 11.19 -2.19
N LEU A 84 6.32 11.16 -2.69
CA LEU A 84 7.19 12.32 -2.82
C LEU A 84 7.10 12.86 -4.24
N LEU A 85 6.79 14.16 -4.36
CA LEU A 85 6.52 14.81 -5.64
C LEU A 85 7.45 16.00 -5.87
N ASN A 86 7.83 16.23 -7.13
CA ASN A 86 8.51 17.46 -7.51
C ASN A 86 7.53 18.65 -7.61
N ALA A 87 8.03 19.83 -7.97
CA ALA A 87 7.23 21.05 -8.08
C ALA A 87 6.11 20.96 -9.15
N GLN A 88 6.26 20.06 -10.13
CA GLN A 88 5.33 19.79 -11.23
C GLN A 88 4.33 18.65 -10.92
N HIS A 89 4.32 18.17 -9.66
CA HIS A 89 3.48 17.05 -9.20
C HIS A 89 3.80 15.71 -9.87
N GLU A 90 5.06 15.51 -10.26
CA GLU A 90 5.55 14.25 -10.79
C GLU A 90 6.16 13.41 -9.66
N LEU A 91 5.91 12.10 -9.69
CA LEU A 91 6.42 11.14 -8.72
C LEU A 91 7.96 11.07 -8.76
N ILE A 92 8.59 11.44 -7.65
CA ILE A 92 10.02 11.22 -7.41
C ILE A 92 10.20 9.77 -6.93
N GLU A 93 9.51 9.41 -5.85
CA GLU A 93 9.52 8.09 -5.24
C GLU A 93 8.35 7.91 -4.25
N TYR A 94 8.09 6.66 -3.87
CA TYR A 94 7.18 6.29 -2.80
C TYR A 94 7.96 5.61 -1.67
N GLN A 95 7.65 5.94 -0.42
CA GLN A 95 8.30 5.35 0.76
C GLN A 95 7.26 4.95 1.81
N GLU A 96 7.59 3.95 2.64
CA GLU A 96 6.79 3.49 3.77
C GLU A 96 7.57 3.63 5.09
N PRO A 97 7.86 4.87 5.53
CA PRO A 97 8.83 5.10 6.60
C PRO A 97 8.38 4.65 7.99
N PHE A 98 7.08 4.48 8.21
CA PHE A 98 6.56 4.05 9.50
C PHE A 98 5.66 2.83 9.34
N ARG A 99 5.88 1.86 10.23
CA ARG A 99 5.05 0.68 10.40
C ARG A 99 4.64 0.62 11.86
N GLY A 100 3.33 0.60 12.08
CA GLY A 100 2.71 0.63 13.38
C GLY A 100 2.36 -0.74 13.91
N THR A 101 1.62 -0.73 15.00
CA THR A 101 0.87 -1.90 15.47
C THR A 101 -0.47 -1.98 14.73
N LEU A 102 -1.39 -2.82 15.22
CA LEU A 102 -2.78 -2.87 14.75
C LEU A 102 -3.56 -1.56 14.96
N THR A 103 -3.09 -0.65 15.81
CA THR A 103 -3.89 0.51 16.29
C THR A 103 -3.32 1.87 15.91
N GLN A 104 -2.01 1.96 15.66
CA GLN A 104 -1.33 3.23 15.41
C GLN A 104 0.12 2.99 14.91
N ALA A 105 0.52 3.70 13.86
CA ALA A 105 1.93 3.99 13.58
C ALA A 105 2.39 5.30 14.27
N SER A 106 3.50 5.25 15.00
CA SER A 106 4.12 6.47 15.54
C SER A 106 4.83 7.24 14.42
N VAL A 107 4.14 8.25 13.89
CA VAL A 107 4.66 9.14 12.84
C VAL A 107 5.28 10.38 13.46
N TYR A 108 6.53 10.66 13.11
CA TYR A 108 7.27 11.82 13.62
C TYR A 108 7.45 12.89 12.54
N PRO A 109 6.90 14.11 12.71
CA PRO A 109 7.00 15.18 11.72
C PRO A 109 8.43 15.51 11.28
N ARG A 110 9.41 15.43 12.20
CA ARG A 110 10.82 15.63 11.88
C ARG A 110 11.36 14.63 10.84
N GLU A 111 10.91 13.38 10.90
CA GLU A 111 11.34 12.34 9.98
C GLU A 111 10.66 12.51 8.62
N VAL A 112 9.36 12.86 8.62
CA VAL A 112 8.63 13.23 7.38
C VAL A 112 9.33 14.39 6.67
N ALA A 113 9.66 15.46 7.40
CA ALA A 113 10.39 16.60 6.87
C ALA A 113 11.78 16.21 6.33
N ARG A 114 12.55 15.40 7.08
CA ARG A 114 13.86 14.90 6.65
C ARG A 114 13.77 14.08 5.36
N ILE A 115 12.75 13.24 5.22
CA ILE A 115 12.53 12.41 4.02
C ILE A 115 12.20 13.32 2.82
N ALA A 116 11.26 14.26 3.00
CA ALA A 116 10.87 15.19 1.94
C ALA A 116 12.07 16.02 1.44
N LEU A 117 12.88 16.56 2.36
CA LEU A 117 14.09 17.31 2.03
C LEU A 117 15.13 16.44 1.32
N LYS A 118 15.37 15.21 1.81
CA LYS A 118 16.33 14.29 1.18
C LYS A 118 15.96 13.94 -0.27
N ALA A 119 14.66 13.86 -0.57
CA ALA A 119 14.16 13.60 -1.91
C ALA A 119 14.08 14.87 -2.78
N ASN A 120 14.36 16.06 -2.24
CA ASN A 120 14.07 17.36 -2.87
C ASN A 120 12.60 17.48 -3.31
N ALA A 121 11.68 16.96 -2.50
CA ALA A 121 10.25 17.02 -2.78
C ALA A 121 9.73 18.46 -2.60
N GLY A 122 8.98 18.96 -3.59
CA GLY A 122 8.24 20.24 -3.47
C GLY A 122 6.82 20.03 -2.94
N ALA A 123 6.35 18.78 -2.91
CA ALA A 123 5.05 18.40 -2.38
C ALA A 123 5.06 16.93 -1.97
N ILE A 124 4.17 16.56 -1.06
CA ILE A 124 3.93 15.17 -0.68
C ILE A 124 2.43 14.86 -0.61
N ILE A 125 2.09 13.59 -0.80
CA ILE A 125 0.82 13.01 -0.37
C ILE A 125 1.16 11.95 0.67
N ILE A 126 0.43 11.91 1.77
CA ILE A 126 0.59 10.87 2.78
C ILE A 126 -0.61 9.93 2.77
N ALA A 127 -0.42 8.70 3.21
CA ALA A 127 -1.50 7.75 3.35
C ALA A 127 -1.23 6.79 4.49
N HIS A 128 -2.29 6.23 5.07
CA HIS A 128 -2.15 5.04 5.90
C HIS A 128 -3.37 4.13 5.78
N ASN A 129 -3.18 2.84 6.02
CA ASN A 129 -4.27 1.89 6.06
C ASN A 129 -4.86 1.77 7.47
N HIS A 130 -6.16 1.51 7.55
CA HIS A 130 -6.85 1.07 8.75
C HIS A 130 -7.14 -0.44 8.62
N PRO A 131 -6.38 -1.32 9.32
CA PRO A 131 -6.65 -2.77 9.34
C PRO A 131 -8.07 -3.11 9.81
N SER A 132 -8.69 -2.22 10.61
CA SER A 132 -10.07 -2.37 11.09
C SER A 132 -11.13 -2.22 9.99
N GLY A 133 -10.78 -1.66 8.83
CA GLY A 133 -11.72 -1.39 7.74
C GLY A 133 -12.59 -0.13 7.94
N ALA A 134 -12.37 0.66 8.99
CA ALA A 134 -13.09 1.92 9.18
C ALA A 134 -12.52 3.04 8.29
N LEU A 135 -13.37 3.77 7.56
CA LEU A 135 -12.95 4.95 6.77
C LEU A 135 -12.99 6.26 7.55
N VAL A 136 -13.58 6.27 8.73
CA VAL A 136 -13.77 7.50 9.50
C VAL A 136 -12.42 7.91 10.11
N PRO A 137 -11.91 9.12 9.81
CA PRO A 137 -10.67 9.60 10.41
C PRO A 137 -10.86 9.80 11.91
N SER A 138 -9.91 9.29 12.69
CA SER A 138 -9.81 9.54 14.12
C SER A 138 -9.38 10.98 14.41
N GLU A 139 -9.53 11.43 15.66
CA GLU A 139 -8.97 12.71 16.10
C GLU A 139 -7.43 12.72 16.04
N ALA A 140 -6.80 11.56 16.18
CA ALA A 140 -5.35 11.41 16.02
C ALA A 140 -4.92 11.66 14.57
N ASP A 141 -5.69 11.17 13.58
CA ASP A 141 -5.40 11.40 12.17
C ASP A 141 -5.50 12.88 11.81
N LYS A 142 -6.55 13.56 12.29
CA LYS A 142 -6.74 15.00 12.09
C LYS A 142 -5.62 15.80 12.73
N ALA A 143 -5.27 15.50 13.98
CA ALA A 143 -4.18 16.17 14.69
C ALA A 143 -2.83 15.95 14.00
N LEU A 144 -2.54 14.72 13.57
CA LEU A 144 -1.32 14.39 12.82
C LEU A 144 -1.26 15.16 11.50
N THR A 145 -2.34 15.15 10.73
CA THR A 145 -2.44 15.86 9.44
C THR A 145 -2.14 17.34 9.61
N ALA A 146 -2.81 17.99 10.56
CA ALA A 146 -2.61 19.41 10.85
C ALA A 146 -1.17 19.69 11.28
N HIS A 147 -0.58 18.84 12.12
CA HIS A 147 0.79 19.01 12.58
C HIS A 147 1.81 18.84 11.45
N LEU A 148 1.63 17.84 10.58
CA LEU A 148 2.47 17.63 9.41
C LEU A 148 2.36 18.78 8.42
N ARG A 149 1.14 19.23 8.10
CA ARG A 149 0.91 20.40 7.23
C ARG A 149 1.69 21.61 7.71
N ASN A 150 1.54 21.97 9.00
CA ASN A 150 2.22 23.11 9.58
C ASN A 150 3.75 22.94 9.56
N THR A 151 4.25 21.74 9.82
CA THR A 151 5.70 21.44 9.82
C THR A 151 6.30 21.57 8.43
N LEU A 152 5.64 21.01 7.42
CA LEU A 152 6.11 20.99 6.03
C LEU A 152 6.05 22.37 5.39
N GLN A 153 5.06 23.19 5.76
CA GLN A 153 4.95 24.57 5.30
C GLN A 153 6.18 25.41 5.68
N LEU A 154 6.85 25.13 6.82
CA LEU A 154 8.04 25.85 7.25
C LEU A 154 9.27 25.62 6.35
N ILE A 155 9.22 24.59 5.49
CA ILE A 155 10.30 24.22 4.58
C ILE A 155 9.83 24.21 3.12
N ASP A 156 8.75 24.94 2.81
CA ASP A 156 8.17 25.09 1.47
C ASP A 156 7.76 23.76 0.80
N VAL A 157 7.42 22.75 1.60
CA VAL A 157 6.86 21.47 1.11
C VAL A 157 5.35 21.47 1.35
N ARG A 158 4.57 21.24 0.28
CA ARG A 158 3.10 21.19 0.37
C ARG A 158 2.63 19.78 0.74
N LEU A 159 1.77 19.66 1.74
CA LEU A 159 0.96 18.46 1.95
C LEU A 159 -0.29 18.57 1.06
N LEU A 160 -0.33 17.81 -0.06
CA LEU A 160 -1.42 17.90 -1.03
C LEU A 160 -2.63 17.08 -0.63
N ASP A 161 -2.41 15.96 0.05
CA ASP A 161 -3.49 15.13 0.56
C ASP A 161 -3.03 14.19 1.69
N HIS A 162 -4.02 13.70 2.44
CA HIS A 162 -3.91 12.57 3.34
C HIS A 162 -5.00 11.55 2.99
N ILE A 163 -4.58 10.37 2.53
CA ILE A 163 -5.48 9.30 2.08
C ILE A 163 -5.55 8.19 3.14
N LEU A 164 -6.74 7.91 3.65
CA LEU A 164 -7.01 6.71 4.43
C LEU A 164 -7.37 5.55 3.50
N VAL A 165 -6.81 4.38 3.76
CA VAL A 165 -7.12 3.15 3.00
C VAL A 165 -7.79 2.14 3.92
N ALA A 166 -9.00 1.72 3.59
CA ALA A 166 -9.76 0.74 4.36
C ALA A 166 -10.30 -0.35 3.42
N GLY A 167 -9.54 -1.43 3.27
CA GLY A 167 -9.84 -2.45 2.26
C GLY A 167 -9.84 -1.87 0.85
N ASN A 168 -10.97 -1.99 0.16
CA ASN A 168 -11.15 -1.48 -1.21
C ASN A 168 -11.66 -0.04 -1.26
N GLN A 169 -11.76 0.64 -0.11
CA GLN A 169 -12.26 1.99 -0.03
C GLN A 169 -11.17 2.96 0.42
N THR A 170 -11.33 4.22 0.04
CA THR A 170 -10.42 5.31 0.36
C THR A 170 -11.17 6.54 0.85
N LEU A 171 -10.51 7.33 1.68
CA LEU A 171 -10.97 8.68 2.06
C LEU A 171 -9.82 9.67 1.88
N SER A 172 -10.03 10.66 1.01
CA SER A 172 -9.14 11.82 0.83
C SER A 172 -9.52 12.94 1.79
N PHE A 173 -8.59 13.40 2.62
CA PHE A 173 -8.80 14.56 3.48
C PHE A 173 -9.04 15.84 2.66
N GLY A 174 -8.33 16.00 1.55
CA GLY A 174 -8.49 17.14 0.64
C GLY A 174 -9.90 17.23 0.06
N ALA A 175 -10.41 16.11 -0.45
CA ALA A 175 -11.77 16.04 -1.00
C ALA A 175 -12.87 16.29 0.04
N HIS A 176 -12.59 16.00 1.32
CA HIS A 176 -13.53 16.15 2.43
C HIS A 176 -13.35 17.47 3.21
N GLY A 177 -12.45 18.36 2.78
CA GLY A 177 -12.21 19.66 3.44
C GLY A 177 -11.58 19.54 4.83
N LEU A 178 -10.80 18.47 5.07
CA LEU A 178 -10.13 18.18 6.35
C LEU A 178 -8.65 18.60 6.36
N LEU A 179 -8.17 19.19 5.26
CA LEU A 179 -6.77 19.51 5.01
C LEU A 179 -6.33 20.89 5.46
#